data_AF-X5QHZ5-F1
#
_entry.id   AF-X5QHZ5-F1
#
_cell.length_a   1.000
_cell.length_b   1.000
_cell.length_c   1.000
_cell.angle_alpha   90.00
_cell.angle_beta   90.00
_cell.angle_gamma   90.00
#
_symmetry.space_group_name_H-M   'P 1'
#
loop_
_entity.id
_entity.type
_entity.pdbx_description
1 polymer ?
#
loop_
_entity_poly.entity_id
_entity_poly.type
_entity_poly.pdbx_seq_one_letter_code
_entity_poly.pdbx_strand_id
1 'polypeptide(L)'
;MSRPAPVFASVVSVRFDADADAKLSALRRTKFVAAAALAFCVLVFAVAKSLESRHAWLGFVAAFAEAATIGGLADWYAVVALFRRPLGLPIPHTAIIPENQNRIADNLGRFIEVNFLAPEPVREKLAEVDFSALVADWLADPNRAADLSRFVGRLVPQTLAAVEQSGLRGFVTSRMLEQIEKVPLAPLAAELLSALTDDRRHQKLFDEFTKVVGRFLSDEQALATMREKIREELPSLFNLFRADAYLLKKIIASAGSLLDEVRADPHHPMRAEFDLFVETFVERLRTSKQYARRAEKLKRDFLARPELSALAGDMWDSLRLFIEQDAKAPNSMIRDHLATMFVEVGRHLADDAQIRADMNQGFIVALASFVESQKSGVSKFIADQVKRWDLAQLTRLIEMNIGKDLQYIRFNGMIIGGLAGLVLYTAERLFLVG
;
A
#
# COMPACT_ATOMS: atom_id res chain seq x y z
N MET A 1 14.16 -0.10 33.60
CA MET A 1 13.00 0.50 32.91
C MET A 1 11.83 -0.47 33.00
N SER A 2 10.86 -0.11 33.83
CA SER A 2 9.69 -0.92 34.19
C SER A 2 8.71 -0.97 33.03
N ARG A 3 8.26 -2.18 32.65
CA ARG A 3 7.17 -2.36 31.67
C ARG A 3 5.89 -1.75 32.25
N PRO A 4 5.14 -0.92 31.51
CA PRO A 4 3.81 -0.53 31.94
C PRO A 4 2.87 -1.74 31.83
N ALA A 5 2.11 -2.01 32.89
CA ALA A 5 1.05 -3.00 32.91
C ALA A 5 -0.13 -2.53 32.03
N PRO A 6 -0.90 -3.43 31.40
CA PRO A 6 -2.03 -3.05 30.56
C PRO A 6 -3.24 -2.70 31.44
N VAL A 7 -3.40 -1.41 31.76
CA VAL A 7 -4.53 -0.90 32.56
C VAL A 7 -5.88 -1.01 31.80
N PHE A 8 -5.86 -1.21 30.47
CA PHE A 8 -7.08 -1.33 29.67
C PHE A 8 -7.72 -2.73 29.66
N ALA A 9 -6.94 -3.79 29.92
CA ALA A 9 -7.48 -5.17 29.90
C ALA A 9 -8.29 -5.50 31.17
N SER A 10 -7.93 -4.92 32.32
CA SER A 10 -8.56 -5.20 33.61
C SER A 10 -9.91 -4.51 33.82
N VAL A 11 -10.16 -3.36 33.19
CA VAL A 11 -11.41 -2.61 33.36
C VAL A 11 -12.55 -3.20 32.53
N VAL A 12 -12.25 -3.75 31.35
CA VAL A 12 -13.25 -4.38 30.46
C VAL A 12 -13.67 -5.76 30.98
N SER A 13 -12.73 -6.57 31.50
CA SER A 13 -13.05 -7.88 32.08
C SER A 13 -13.91 -7.76 33.34
N VAL A 14 -13.58 -6.83 34.25
CA VAL A 14 -14.33 -6.62 35.51
C VAL A 14 -15.77 -6.14 35.26
N ARG A 15 -16.02 -5.32 34.22
CA ARG A 15 -17.39 -4.91 33.86
C ARG A 15 -18.22 -6.05 33.25
N PHE A 16 -17.61 -6.88 32.42
CA PHE A 16 -18.28 -8.06 31.85
C PHE A 16 -18.67 -9.07 32.94
N ASP A 17 -17.80 -9.26 33.94
CA ASP A 17 -18.02 -10.19 35.04
C ASP A 17 -19.07 -9.67 36.06
N ALA A 18 -19.04 -8.39 36.41
CA ALA A 18 -20.03 -7.79 37.32
C ALA A 18 -21.46 -7.81 36.75
N ASP A 19 -21.62 -7.52 35.44
CA ASP A 19 -22.91 -7.66 34.75
C ASP A 19 -23.36 -9.12 34.66
N ALA A 20 -22.43 -10.06 34.51
CA ALA A 20 -22.74 -11.49 34.48
C ALA A 20 -23.26 -12.00 35.82
N ASP A 21 -22.65 -11.59 36.95
CA ASP A 21 -23.09 -11.97 38.29
C ASP A 21 -24.45 -11.37 38.66
N ALA A 22 -24.70 -10.11 38.28
CA ALA A 22 -26.00 -9.47 38.42
C ALA A 22 -27.09 -10.22 37.63
N LYS A 23 -26.82 -10.58 36.37
CA LYS A 23 -27.75 -11.37 35.53
C LYS A 23 -28.00 -12.76 36.12
N LEU A 24 -26.97 -13.43 36.61
CA LEU A 24 -27.08 -14.75 37.23
C LEU A 24 -27.93 -14.73 38.50
N SER A 25 -27.73 -13.73 39.38
CA SER A 25 -28.54 -13.58 40.59
C SER A 25 -30.01 -13.30 40.28
N ALA A 26 -30.27 -12.43 39.30
CA ALA A 26 -31.62 -12.14 38.82
C ALA A 26 -32.30 -13.38 38.22
N LEU A 27 -31.57 -14.18 37.43
CA LEU A 27 -32.07 -15.44 36.87
C LEU A 27 -32.41 -16.45 37.97
N ARG A 28 -31.52 -16.64 38.95
CA ARG A 28 -31.75 -17.54 40.09
C ARG A 28 -33.00 -17.15 40.88
N ARG A 29 -33.17 -15.85 41.16
CA ARG A 29 -34.36 -15.33 41.84
C ARG A 29 -35.62 -15.63 41.03
N THR A 30 -35.61 -15.34 39.73
CA THR A 30 -36.79 -15.54 38.88
C THR A 30 -37.16 -17.02 38.75
N LYS A 31 -36.15 -17.91 38.62
CA LYS A 31 -36.36 -19.37 38.65
C LYS A 31 -36.98 -19.84 39.97
N PHE A 32 -36.50 -19.30 41.09
CA PHE A 32 -37.05 -19.63 42.41
C PHE A 32 -38.51 -19.19 42.53
N VAL A 33 -38.84 -17.96 42.13
CA VAL A 33 -40.23 -17.46 42.16
C VAL A 33 -41.13 -18.30 41.25
N ALA A 34 -40.67 -18.67 40.05
CA ALA A 34 -41.44 -19.49 39.12
C ALA A 34 -41.68 -20.91 39.66
N ALA A 35 -40.67 -21.51 40.31
CA ALA A 35 -40.81 -22.80 40.98
C ALA A 35 -41.75 -22.73 42.19
N ALA A 36 -41.64 -21.68 43.01
CA ALA A 36 -42.50 -21.45 44.15
C ALA A 36 -43.96 -21.23 43.73
N ALA A 37 -44.21 -20.47 42.67
CA ALA A 37 -45.54 -20.27 42.11
C ALA A 37 -46.16 -21.58 41.60
N LEU A 38 -45.38 -22.44 40.94
CA LEU A 38 -45.86 -23.76 40.53
C LEU A 38 -46.19 -24.64 41.76
N ALA A 39 -45.30 -24.69 42.75
CA ALA A 39 -45.53 -25.44 43.98
C ALA A 39 -46.77 -24.95 44.73
N PHE A 40 -47.01 -23.63 44.72
CA PHE A 40 -48.21 -23.02 45.27
C PHE A 40 -49.47 -23.46 44.51
N CYS A 41 -49.45 -23.50 43.17
CA CYS A 41 -50.58 -24.02 42.38
C CYS A 41 -50.90 -25.48 42.72
N VAL A 42 -49.88 -26.34 42.86
CA VAL A 42 -50.04 -27.74 43.27
C VAL A 42 -50.67 -27.84 44.66
N LEU A 43 -50.21 -27.02 45.62
CA LEU A 43 -50.74 -26.99 46.97
C LEU A 43 -52.21 -26.52 47.00
N VAL A 44 -52.52 -25.45 46.28
CA VAL A 44 -53.90 -24.93 46.15
C VAL A 44 -54.81 -25.98 45.53
N PHE A 45 -54.35 -26.68 44.49
CA PHE A 45 -55.08 -27.79 43.88
C PHE A 45 -55.38 -28.90 44.90
N ALA A 46 -54.36 -29.39 45.62
CA ALA A 46 -54.52 -30.47 46.60
C ALA A 46 -55.48 -30.11 47.74
N VAL A 47 -55.38 -28.89 48.27
CA VAL A 47 -56.25 -28.39 49.35
C VAL A 47 -57.68 -28.18 48.84
N ALA A 48 -57.85 -27.52 47.70
CA ALA A 48 -59.16 -27.27 47.11
C ALA A 48 -59.88 -28.58 46.78
N LYS A 49 -59.16 -29.57 46.22
CA LYS A 49 -59.71 -30.89 45.91
C LYS A 49 -60.09 -31.68 47.17
N SER A 50 -59.28 -31.62 48.23
CA SER A 50 -59.58 -32.31 49.50
C SER A 50 -60.83 -31.75 50.20
N LEU A 51 -61.06 -30.44 50.10
CA LEU A 51 -62.19 -29.74 50.73
C LEU A 51 -63.42 -29.58 49.84
N GLU A 52 -63.35 -30.02 48.58
CA GLU A 52 -64.44 -29.93 47.59
C GLU A 52 -65.72 -30.61 48.09
N SER A 53 -65.59 -31.72 48.82
CA SER A 53 -66.71 -32.45 49.44
C SER A 53 -67.49 -31.62 50.47
N ARG A 54 -66.86 -30.60 51.07
CA ARG A 54 -67.48 -29.71 52.05
C ARG A 54 -67.95 -28.39 51.45
N HIS A 55 -67.32 -27.91 50.37
CA HIS A 55 -67.65 -26.64 49.74
C HIS A 55 -67.60 -26.74 48.22
N ALA A 56 -68.76 -26.75 47.57
CA ALA A 56 -68.90 -26.97 46.12
C ALA A 56 -68.27 -25.87 45.24
N TRP A 57 -67.98 -24.67 45.77
CA TRP A 57 -67.31 -23.59 45.03
C TRP A 57 -65.80 -23.84 44.89
N LEU A 58 -65.20 -24.68 45.74
CA LEU A 58 -63.78 -25.04 45.66
C LEU A 58 -63.47 -25.87 44.41
N GLY A 59 -64.47 -26.46 43.75
CA GLY A 59 -64.29 -27.13 42.47
C GLY A 59 -63.76 -26.19 41.36
N PHE A 60 -64.20 -24.92 41.34
CA PHE A 60 -63.68 -23.92 40.40
C PHE A 60 -62.21 -23.58 40.68
N VAL A 61 -61.85 -23.50 41.96
CA VAL A 61 -60.47 -23.23 42.40
C VAL A 61 -59.56 -24.43 42.11
N ALA A 62 -60.06 -25.64 42.33
CA ALA A 62 -59.36 -26.88 41.99
C ALA A 62 -59.11 -26.96 40.48
N ALA A 63 -60.12 -26.71 39.64
CA ALA A 63 -59.98 -26.73 38.18
C ALA A 63 -58.99 -25.66 37.66
N PHE A 64 -59.05 -24.45 38.21
CA PHE A 64 -58.06 -23.41 37.89
C PHE A 64 -56.65 -23.85 38.30
N ALA A 65 -56.47 -24.34 39.53
CA ALA A 65 -55.16 -24.72 40.04
C ALA A 65 -54.58 -25.96 39.35
N GLU A 66 -55.42 -26.93 38.96
CA GLU A 66 -55.06 -28.11 38.17
C GLU A 66 -54.53 -27.70 36.80
N ALA A 67 -55.31 -26.93 36.06
CA ALA A 67 -54.94 -26.50 34.72
C ALA A 67 -53.75 -25.52 34.73
N ALA A 68 -53.66 -24.65 35.75
CA ALA A 68 -52.49 -23.81 35.97
C ALA A 68 -51.22 -24.64 36.24
N THR A 69 -51.34 -25.71 37.04
CA THR A 69 -50.24 -26.64 37.33
C THR A 69 -49.77 -27.34 36.05
N ILE A 70 -50.71 -27.84 35.24
CA ILE A 70 -50.41 -28.48 33.95
C ILE A 70 -49.72 -27.49 33.00
N GLY A 71 -50.24 -26.27 32.87
CA GLY A 71 -49.64 -25.21 32.05
C GLY A 71 -48.21 -24.87 32.49
N GLY A 72 -47.99 -24.70 33.80
CA GLY A 72 -46.66 -24.43 34.34
C GLY A 72 -45.66 -25.58 34.25
N LEU A 73 -46.14 -26.84 34.22
CA LEU A 73 -45.32 -28.03 33.97
C LEU A 73 -44.98 -28.18 32.49
N ALA A 74 -45.92 -27.93 31.59
CA ALA A 74 -45.70 -28.00 30.14
C ALA A 74 -44.65 -26.97 29.69
N ASP A 75 -44.76 -25.73 30.16
CA ASP A 75 -43.77 -24.70 29.86
C ASP A 75 -42.42 -24.97 30.52
N TRP A 76 -42.41 -25.53 31.74
CA TRP A 76 -41.16 -25.98 32.35
C TRP A 76 -40.47 -27.02 31.47
N TYR A 77 -41.21 -28.01 30.99
CA TYR A 77 -40.69 -29.03 30.10
C TYR A 77 -40.13 -28.40 28.81
N ALA A 78 -40.87 -27.50 28.16
CA ALA A 78 -40.43 -26.83 26.93
C ALA A 78 -39.13 -26.03 27.12
N VAL A 79 -39.05 -25.24 28.20
CA VAL A 79 -37.84 -24.45 28.52
C VAL A 79 -36.66 -25.35 28.85
N VAL A 80 -36.87 -26.41 29.64
CA VAL A 80 -35.80 -27.37 29.95
C VAL A 80 -35.34 -28.08 28.68
N ALA A 81 -36.26 -28.56 27.85
CA ALA A 81 -35.97 -29.23 26.58
C ALA A 81 -35.21 -28.35 25.57
N LEU A 82 -35.28 -27.02 25.68
CA LEU A 82 -34.47 -26.12 24.86
C LEU A 82 -32.98 -26.20 25.20
N PHE A 83 -32.64 -26.33 26.49
CA PHE A 83 -31.26 -26.23 26.99
C PHE A 83 -30.64 -27.55 27.43
N ARG A 84 -31.44 -28.50 27.94
CA ARG A 84 -30.98 -29.74 28.59
C ARG A 84 -31.98 -30.88 28.36
N ARG A 85 -31.56 -32.08 28.74
CA ARG A 85 -32.46 -33.24 28.82
C ARG A 85 -33.27 -33.17 30.13
N PRO A 86 -34.62 -33.15 30.08
CA PRO A 86 -35.43 -33.11 31.28
C PRO A 86 -35.19 -34.37 32.11
N LEU A 87 -34.95 -34.19 33.42
CA LEU A 87 -34.61 -35.27 34.37
C LEU A 87 -33.41 -36.15 33.96
N GLY A 88 -32.61 -35.73 32.97
CA GLY A 88 -31.50 -36.52 32.43
C GLY A 88 -31.93 -37.67 31.50
N LEU A 89 -33.21 -37.79 31.16
CA LEU A 89 -33.73 -38.90 30.35
C LEU A 89 -33.45 -38.69 28.85
N PRO A 90 -33.14 -39.75 28.07
CA PRO A 90 -32.91 -39.66 26.63
C PRO A 90 -34.23 -39.53 25.86
N ILE A 91 -34.91 -38.40 26.03
CA ILE A 91 -36.14 -38.08 25.29
C ILE A 91 -35.75 -37.48 23.94
N PRO A 92 -36.31 -37.96 22.81
CA PRO A 92 -36.04 -37.38 21.50
C PRO A 92 -36.46 -35.91 21.45
N HIS A 93 -35.76 -35.10 20.64
CA HIS A 93 -36.03 -33.66 20.47
C HIS A 93 -35.92 -32.81 21.76
N THR A 94 -34.94 -33.12 22.60
CA THR A 94 -34.58 -32.32 23.79
C THR A 94 -33.13 -31.84 23.70
N ALA A 95 -32.71 -30.93 24.57
CA ALA A 95 -31.44 -30.19 24.42
C ALA A 95 -31.27 -29.56 23.01
N ILE A 96 -32.34 -28.93 22.51
CA ILE A 96 -32.42 -28.44 21.11
C ILE A 96 -31.25 -27.54 20.74
N ILE A 97 -30.88 -26.57 21.60
CA ILE A 97 -29.78 -25.63 21.32
C ILE A 97 -28.44 -26.37 21.25
N PRO A 98 -28.03 -27.18 22.27
CA PRO A 98 -26.86 -28.04 22.19
C PRO A 98 -26.82 -28.92 20.94
N GLU A 99 -27.90 -29.65 20.64
CA GLU A 99 -27.93 -30.60 19.52
C GLU A 99 -27.86 -29.90 18.15
N ASN A 100 -28.26 -28.63 18.06
CA ASN A 100 -28.22 -27.83 16.83
C ASN A 100 -27.02 -26.85 16.76
N GLN A 101 -26.05 -26.91 17.67
CA GLN A 101 -24.93 -25.95 17.72
C GLN A 101 -24.24 -25.77 16.36
N ASN A 102 -23.92 -26.87 15.67
CA ASN A 102 -23.24 -26.82 14.37
C ASN A 102 -24.07 -26.06 13.33
N ARG A 103 -25.37 -26.33 13.26
CA ARG A 103 -26.30 -25.67 12.34
C ARG A 103 -26.44 -24.19 12.64
N ILE A 104 -26.52 -23.84 13.92
CA ILE A 104 -26.57 -22.43 14.37
C ILE A 104 -25.27 -21.71 13.98
N ALA A 105 -24.12 -22.35 14.19
CA ALA A 105 -22.82 -21.81 13.83
C ALA A 105 -22.68 -21.55 12.33
N ASP A 106 -23.08 -22.52 11.49
CA ASP A 106 -23.03 -22.37 10.02
C ASP A 106 -23.97 -21.26 9.52
N ASN A 107 -25.18 -21.19 10.10
CA ASN A 107 -26.12 -20.12 9.77
C ASN A 107 -25.64 -18.74 10.21
N LEU A 108 -25.00 -18.65 11.38
CA LEU A 108 -24.42 -17.40 11.87
C LEU A 108 -23.28 -16.92 10.97
N GLY A 109 -22.36 -17.82 10.56
CA GLY A 109 -21.30 -17.49 9.62
C GLY A 109 -21.87 -16.94 8.31
N ARG A 110 -22.82 -17.65 7.71
CA ARG A 110 -23.52 -17.21 6.49
C ARG A 110 -24.24 -15.88 6.67
N PHE A 111 -24.87 -15.67 7.81
CA PHE A 111 -25.57 -14.42 8.11
C PHE A 111 -24.60 -13.23 8.15
N ILE A 112 -23.44 -13.38 8.78
CA ILE A 112 -22.38 -12.36 8.79
C ILE A 112 -21.87 -12.10 7.37
N GLU A 113 -21.62 -13.16 6.60
CA GLU A 113 -21.13 -13.06 5.23
C GLU A 113 -22.09 -12.26 4.32
N VAL A 114 -23.39 -12.58 4.38
CA VAL A 114 -24.40 -12.01 3.48
C VAL A 114 -24.82 -10.61 3.90
N ASN A 115 -24.85 -10.30 5.21
CA ASN A 115 -25.43 -9.04 5.69
C ASN A 115 -24.38 -8.01 6.12
N PHE A 116 -23.23 -8.44 6.64
CA PHE A 116 -22.20 -7.54 7.18
C PHE A 116 -20.97 -7.42 6.27
N LEU A 117 -20.66 -8.46 5.50
CA LEU A 117 -19.52 -8.48 4.56
C LEU A 117 -19.97 -8.33 3.10
N ALA A 118 -21.20 -7.85 2.90
CA ALA A 118 -21.68 -7.48 1.57
C ALA A 118 -20.95 -6.24 1.05
N PRO A 119 -20.78 -6.10 -0.28
CA PRO A 119 -20.03 -4.99 -0.87
C PRO A 119 -20.53 -3.61 -0.47
N GLU A 120 -21.85 -3.39 -0.45
CA GLU A 120 -22.45 -2.08 -0.17
C GLU A 120 -22.22 -1.61 1.28
N PRO A 121 -22.61 -2.36 2.33
CA PRO A 121 -22.35 -1.95 3.72
C PRO A 121 -20.86 -1.74 4.02
N VAL A 122 -19.99 -2.56 3.43
CA VAL A 122 -18.54 -2.41 3.58
C VAL A 122 -18.06 -1.12 2.94
N ARG A 123 -18.51 -0.81 1.72
CA ARG A 123 -18.16 0.44 1.02
C ARG A 123 -18.64 1.67 1.76
N GLU A 124 -19.89 1.67 2.22
CA GLU A 124 -20.45 2.75 3.05
C GLU A 124 -19.59 2.96 4.30
N LYS A 125 -19.21 1.87 4.98
CA LYS A 125 -18.41 1.98 6.20
C LYS A 125 -16.98 2.47 5.94
N LEU A 126 -16.36 2.03 4.84
CA LEU A 126 -15.03 2.50 4.43
C LEU A 126 -15.05 3.98 4.02
N ALA A 127 -16.16 4.46 3.44
CA ALA A 127 -16.31 5.86 3.02
C ALA A 127 -16.37 6.85 4.20
N GLU A 128 -16.67 6.38 5.41
CA GLU A 128 -16.59 7.20 6.63
C GLU A 128 -15.14 7.49 7.06
N VAL A 129 -14.15 6.77 6.53
CA VAL A 129 -12.74 6.89 6.92
C VAL A 129 -11.98 7.72 5.91
N ASP A 130 -11.31 8.77 6.39
CA ASP A 130 -10.38 9.54 5.58
C ASP A 130 -8.98 8.89 5.59
N PHE A 131 -8.79 7.87 4.76
CA PHE A 131 -7.50 7.18 4.61
C PHE A 131 -6.39 8.13 4.16
N SER A 132 -6.73 9.13 3.35
CA SER A 132 -5.79 10.10 2.83
C SER A 132 -5.20 10.98 3.92
N ALA A 133 -6.04 11.45 4.85
CA ALA A 133 -5.60 12.19 6.02
C ALA A 133 -4.74 11.29 6.93
N LEU A 134 -5.14 10.04 7.17
CA LEU A 134 -4.34 9.10 7.97
C LEU A 134 -2.94 8.88 7.40
N VAL A 135 -2.80 8.73 6.09
CA VAL A 135 -1.51 8.56 5.42
C VAL A 135 -0.71 9.86 5.42
N ALA A 136 -1.35 11.00 5.13
CA ALA A 136 -0.71 12.31 5.14
C ALA A 136 -0.14 12.65 6.52
N ASP A 137 -0.95 12.50 7.58
CA ASP A 137 -0.54 12.74 8.97
C ASP A 137 0.59 11.79 9.40
N TRP A 138 0.51 10.52 8.98
CA TRP A 138 1.54 9.54 9.30
C TRP A 138 2.87 9.87 8.62
N LEU A 139 2.85 10.29 7.35
CA LEU A 139 4.05 10.65 6.58
C LEU A 139 4.63 12.00 7.01
N ALA A 140 3.80 12.95 7.42
CA ALA A 140 4.23 14.27 7.87
C ALA A 140 4.95 14.26 9.23
N ASP A 141 4.80 13.19 10.03
CA ASP A 141 5.53 12.97 11.28
C ASP A 141 7.00 12.59 11.00
N PRO A 142 7.99 13.43 11.37
CA PRO A 142 9.40 13.18 11.08
C PRO A 142 9.92 11.85 11.65
N ASN A 143 9.40 11.40 12.80
CA ASN A 143 9.86 10.14 13.41
C ASN A 143 9.36 8.94 12.61
N ARG A 144 8.11 8.97 12.15
CA ARG A 144 7.51 7.90 11.32
C ARG A 144 8.13 7.87 9.93
N ALA A 145 8.39 9.03 9.35
CA ALA A 145 9.11 9.15 8.09
C ALA A 145 10.55 8.60 8.18
N ALA A 146 11.25 8.86 9.29
CA ALA A 146 12.56 8.28 9.55
C ALA A 146 12.49 6.75 9.70
N ASP A 147 11.47 6.22 10.38
CA ASP A 147 11.24 4.77 10.50
C ASP A 147 10.96 4.12 9.13
N LEU A 148 10.10 4.75 8.32
CA LEU A 148 9.81 4.31 6.96
C LEU A 148 11.07 4.33 6.10
N SER A 149 11.85 5.40 6.16
CA SER A 149 13.12 5.53 5.44
C SER A 149 14.11 4.43 5.84
N ARG A 150 14.22 4.12 7.14
CA ARG A 150 15.03 2.98 7.60
C ARG A 150 14.53 1.65 7.07
N PHE A 151 13.21 1.45 7.01
CA PHE A 151 12.61 0.23 6.44
C PHE A 151 12.90 0.11 4.94
N VAL A 152 12.59 1.15 4.16
CA VAL A 152 12.85 1.21 2.71
C VAL A 152 14.34 1.04 2.42
N GLY A 153 15.20 1.71 3.17
CA GLY A 153 16.66 1.60 3.02
C GLY A 153 17.20 0.18 3.24
N ARG A 154 16.54 -0.66 4.04
CA ARG A 154 16.91 -2.09 4.18
C ARG A 154 16.53 -2.92 2.96
N LEU A 155 15.52 -2.51 2.20
CA LEU A 155 15.08 -3.20 0.99
C LEU A 155 15.96 -2.83 -0.21
N VAL A 156 16.57 -1.64 -0.21
CA VAL A 156 17.39 -1.12 -1.32
C VAL A 156 18.47 -2.13 -1.79
N PRO A 157 19.31 -2.71 -0.92
CA PRO A 157 20.31 -3.69 -1.37
C PRO A 157 19.70 -4.94 -2.00
N GLN A 158 18.55 -5.41 -1.48
CA GLN A 158 17.86 -6.59 -2.02
C GLN A 158 17.26 -6.30 -3.40
N THR A 159 16.66 -5.13 -3.57
CA THR A 159 16.15 -4.69 -4.87
C THR A 159 17.27 -4.51 -5.88
N LEU A 160 18.41 -3.95 -5.46
CA LEU A 160 19.56 -3.70 -6.33
C LEU A 160 20.22 -5.01 -6.80
N ALA A 161 20.33 -5.99 -5.89
CA ALA A 161 20.80 -7.34 -6.23
C ALA A 161 19.83 -8.09 -7.17
N ALA A 162 18.52 -7.96 -6.97
CA ALA A 162 17.53 -8.54 -7.88
C ALA A 162 17.57 -7.88 -9.27
N VAL A 163 17.80 -6.56 -9.31
CA VAL A 163 17.95 -5.78 -10.53
C VAL A 163 19.17 -6.22 -11.35
N GLU A 164 20.29 -6.54 -10.69
CA GLU A 164 21.50 -7.04 -11.34
C GLU A 164 21.26 -8.33 -12.14
N GLN A 165 20.42 -9.22 -11.62
CA GLN A 165 20.10 -10.49 -12.27
C GLN A 165 19.07 -10.35 -13.41
N SER A 166 18.38 -9.21 -13.50
CA SER A 166 17.29 -8.99 -14.45
C SER A 166 17.72 -8.41 -15.81
N GLY A 167 19.00 -8.04 -15.97
CA GLY A 167 19.49 -7.36 -17.17
C GLY A 167 19.12 -5.87 -17.25
N LEU A 168 18.59 -5.28 -16.18
CA LEU A 168 18.18 -3.87 -16.15
C LEU A 168 19.33 -2.91 -16.43
N ARG A 169 20.59 -3.29 -16.14
CA ARG A 169 21.79 -2.53 -16.54
C ARG A 169 21.75 -2.22 -18.04
N GLY A 170 21.47 -3.22 -18.87
CA GLY A 170 21.33 -3.04 -20.32
C GLY A 170 20.15 -2.14 -20.66
N PHE A 171 19.00 -2.33 -20.00
CA PHE A 171 17.82 -1.50 -20.21
C PHE A 171 18.06 -0.02 -19.87
N VAL A 172 18.68 0.29 -18.73
CA VAL A 172 19.01 1.67 -18.31
C VAL A 172 20.01 2.29 -19.26
N THR A 173 21.09 1.57 -19.59
CA THR A 173 22.09 2.04 -20.57
C THR A 173 21.44 2.33 -21.92
N SER A 174 20.64 1.42 -22.46
CA SER A 174 19.90 1.63 -23.71
C SER A 174 18.98 2.85 -23.60
N ARG A 175 18.24 3.00 -22.51
CA ARG A 175 17.27 4.09 -22.35
C ARG A 175 17.95 5.46 -22.21
N MET A 176 19.12 5.52 -21.56
CA MET A 176 19.96 6.71 -21.50
C MET A 176 20.52 7.07 -22.88
N LEU A 177 21.08 6.10 -23.61
CA LEU A 177 21.60 6.31 -24.96
C LEU A 177 20.51 6.78 -25.92
N GLU A 178 19.31 6.21 -25.87
CA GLU A 178 18.15 6.66 -26.65
C GLU A 178 17.74 8.10 -26.30
N GLN A 179 17.82 8.49 -25.03
CA GLN A 179 17.48 9.85 -24.62
C GLN A 179 18.51 10.87 -25.13
N ILE A 180 19.80 10.52 -25.11
CA ILE A 180 20.88 11.33 -25.70
C ILE A 180 20.71 11.41 -27.22
N GLU A 181 20.28 10.33 -27.87
CA GLU A 181 20.04 10.33 -29.32
C GLU A 181 18.93 11.29 -29.73
N LYS A 182 17.93 11.52 -28.88
CA LYS A 182 16.83 12.48 -29.17
C LYS A 182 17.27 13.93 -29.13
N VAL A 183 18.38 14.26 -28.48
CA VAL A 183 18.89 15.64 -28.41
C VAL A 183 19.64 15.97 -29.71
N PRO A 184 19.21 16.99 -30.47
CA PRO A 184 19.89 17.39 -31.70
C PRO A 184 21.25 18.03 -31.37
N LEU A 185 22.35 17.47 -31.89
CA LEU A 185 23.71 17.90 -31.53
C LEU A 185 24.06 19.25 -32.15
N ALA A 186 23.61 19.49 -33.38
CA ALA A 186 23.95 20.69 -34.14
C ALA A 186 23.54 22.02 -33.45
N PRO A 187 22.29 22.22 -32.98
CA PRO A 187 21.93 23.43 -32.26
C PRO A 187 22.67 23.58 -30.93
N LEU A 188 22.86 22.50 -30.17
CA LEU A 188 23.59 22.52 -28.91
C LEU A 188 25.06 22.95 -29.11
N ALA A 189 25.73 22.36 -30.11
CA ALA A 189 27.09 22.73 -30.47
C ALA A 189 27.17 24.17 -30.99
N ALA A 190 26.15 24.66 -31.70
CA ALA A 190 26.09 26.04 -32.17
C ALA A 190 25.96 27.02 -31.00
N GLU A 191 25.14 26.73 -30.00
CA GLU A 191 25.00 27.54 -28.78
C GLU A 191 26.30 27.58 -27.97
N LEU A 192 26.93 26.43 -27.73
CA LEU A 192 28.20 26.35 -27.01
C LEU A 192 29.32 27.08 -27.75
N LEU A 193 29.43 26.88 -29.06
CA LEU A 193 30.42 27.59 -29.87
C LEU A 193 30.11 29.09 -29.93
N SER A 194 28.85 29.51 -30.01
CA SER A 194 28.46 30.93 -29.95
C SER A 194 28.94 31.57 -28.64
N ALA A 195 28.71 30.92 -27.50
CA ALA A 195 29.15 31.42 -26.20
C ALA A 195 30.68 31.45 -26.05
N LEU A 196 31.40 30.53 -26.70
CA LEU A 196 32.86 30.54 -26.76
C LEU A 196 33.41 31.58 -27.73
N THR A 197 32.65 31.98 -28.75
CA THR A 197 33.06 33.01 -29.72
C THR A 197 32.70 34.41 -29.25
N ASP A 198 31.76 34.52 -28.31
CA ASP A 198 31.46 35.75 -27.58
C ASP A 198 32.76 36.27 -26.93
N ASP A 199 32.99 37.59 -27.03
CA ASP A 199 34.26 38.26 -26.69
C ASP A 199 35.50 37.84 -27.51
N ARG A 200 35.33 37.23 -28.69
CA ARG A 200 36.41 36.78 -29.57
C ARG A 200 37.38 35.77 -28.92
N ARG A 201 36.92 34.95 -27.96
CA ARG A 201 37.82 34.00 -27.27
C ARG A 201 38.37 32.92 -28.19
N HIS A 202 37.72 32.64 -29.33
CA HIS A 202 38.25 31.76 -30.38
C HIS A 202 39.57 32.26 -30.97
N GLN A 203 39.89 33.56 -30.88
CA GLN A 203 41.20 34.08 -31.29
C GLN A 203 42.35 33.48 -30.46
N LYS A 204 42.12 33.10 -29.20
CA LYS A 204 43.14 32.40 -28.39
C LYS A 204 43.45 31.01 -28.93
N LEU A 205 42.44 30.31 -29.46
CA LEU A 205 42.64 29.01 -30.12
C LEU A 205 43.41 29.20 -31.43
N PHE A 206 43.13 30.29 -32.16
CA PHE A 206 43.88 30.65 -33.36
C PHE A 206 45.36 30.96 -33.04
N ASP A 207 45.62 31.66 -31.92
CA ASP A 207 46.99 31.92 -31.45
C ASP A 207 47.76 30.63 -31.15
N GLU A 208 47.15 29.69 -30.43
CA GLU A 208 47.80 28.40 -30.15
C GLU A 208 47.97 27.54 -31.41
N PHE A 209 47.00 27.56 -32.33
CA PHE A 209 47.11 26.87 -33.61
C PHE A 209 48.26 27.44 -34.46
N THR A 210 48.31 28.76 -34.65
CA THR A 210 49.38 29.44 -35.40
C THR A 210 50.76 29.22 -34.75
N LYS A 211 50.83 29.11 -33.42
CA LYS A 211 52.05 28.75 -32.69
C LYS A 211 52.47 27.29 -32.90
N VAL A 212 51.54 26.34 -32.92
CA VAL A 212 51.84 24.93 -33.22
C VAL A 212 52.35 24.80 -34.67
N VAL A 213 51.65 25.42 -35.63
CA VAL A 213 52.06 25.40 -37.03
C VAL A 213 53.40 26.13 -37.22
N GLY A 214 53.59 27.30 -36.61
CA GLY A 214 54.84 28.05 -36.67
C GLY A 214 56.03 27.26 -36.12
N ARG A 215 55.86 26.53 -35.01
CA ARG A 215 56.88 25.61 -34.49
C ARG A 215 57.20 24.49 -35.48
N PHE A 216 56.17 23.89 -36.08
CA PHE A 216 56.35 22.84 -37.09
C PHE A 216 57.11 23.36 -38.32
N LEU A 217 56.83 24.59 -38.78
CA LEU A 217 57.53 25.21 -39.91
C LEU A 217 58.96 25.67 -39.57
N SER A 218 59.30 25.78 -38.29
CA SER A 218 60.64 26.16 -37.83
C SER A 218 61.52 24.94 -37.50
N ASP A 219 60.96 23.74 -37.50
CA ASP A 219 61.66 22.50 -37.17
C ASP A 219 62.37 21.92 -38.40
N GLU A 220 63.70 21.83 -38.35
CA GLU A 220 64.52 21.31 -39.46
C GLU A 220 64.17 19.87 -39.88
N GLN A 221 63.74 19.02 -38.95
CA GLN A 221 63.33 17.65 -39.26
C GLN A 221 61.99 17.62 -39.99
N ALA A 222 61.02 18.40 -39.53
CA ALA A 222 59.73 18.55 -40.18
C ALA A 222 59.88 19.10 -41.62
N LEU A 223 60.78 20.08 -41.81
CA LEU A 223 61.10 20.65 -43.12
C LEU A 223 61.69 19.61 -44.08
N ALA A 224 62.54 18.70 -43.59
CA ALA A 224 63.09 17.62 -44.39
C ALA A 224 62.01 16.64 -44.86
N THR A 225 61.13 16.21 -43.95
CA THR A 225 59.99 15.33 -44.27
C THR A 225 59.00 15.99 -45.25
N MET A 226 58.73 17.29 -45.08
CA MET A 226 57.83 18.03 -45.97
C MET A 226 58.41 18.13 -47.39
N ARG A 227 59.71 18.38 -47.51
CA ARG A 227 60.42 18.41 -48.80
C ARG A 227 60.33 17.06 -49.51
N GLU A 228 60.50 15.97 -48.77
CA GLU A 228 60.40 14.61 -49.31
C GLU A 228 58.99 14.30 -49.82
N LYS A 229 57.96 14.59 -49.01
CA LYS A 229 56.56 14.46 -49.46
C LYS A 229 56.21 15.31 -50.67
N ILE A 230 56.68 16.55 -50.74
CA ILE A 230 56.43 17.43 -51.90
C ILE A 230 57.09 16.86 -53.16
N ARG A 231 58.29 16.27 -53.02
CA ARG A 231 58.98 15.60 -54.13
C ARG A 231 58.20 14.39 -54.65
N GLU A 232 57.58 13.62 -53.76
CA GLU A 232 56.77 12.44 -54.10
C GLU A 232 55.42 12.80 -54.75
N GLU A 233 54.68 13.74 -54.15
CA GLU A 233 53.30 14.08 -54.56
C GLU A 233 53.25 15.06 -55.75
N LEU A 234 54.28 15.90 -55.90
CA LEU A 234 54.31 16.96 -56.92
C LEU A 234 55.64 16.98 -57.70
N PRO A 235 55.95 15.89 -58.42
CA PRO A 235 57.21 15.75 -59.15
C PRO A 235 57.39 16.80 -60.26
N SER A 236 56.30 17.29 -60.85
CA SER A 236 56.33 18.35 -61.87
C SER A 236 56.73 19.72 -61.30
N LEU A 237 56.26 20.08 -60.10
CA LEU A 237 56.67 21.30 -59.39
C LEU A 237 58.12 21.21 -58.94
N PHE A 238 58.54 20.05 -58.41
CA PHE A 238 59.92 19.83 -57.98
C PHE A 238 60.92 19.94 -59.15
N ASN A 239 60.53 19.45 -60.33
CA ASN A 239 61.35 19.51 -61.55
C ASN A 239 61.35 20.89 -62.22
N LEU A 240 60.22 21.61 -62.21
CA LEU A 240 60.09 22.97 -62.77
C LEU A 240 60.94 23.99 -61.98
N PHE A 241 60.97 23.87 -60.66
CA PHE A 241 61.80 24.70 -59.78
C PHE A 241 63.20 24.12 -59.53
N ARG A 242 63.62 23.12 -60.33
CA ARG A 242 64.89 22.38 -60.24
C ARG A 242 65.41 22.24 -58.80
N ALA A 243 64.64 21.59 -57.93
CA ALA A 243 65.11 21.20 -56.59
C ALA A 243 65.90 22.28 -55.82
N ASP A 244 65.58 23.57 -56.01
CA ASP A 244 66.33 24.63 -55.34
C ASP A 244 65.87 24.63 -53.87
N ALA A 245 66.55 23.81 -53.06
CA ALA A 245 66.29 23.65 -51.64
C ALA A 245 66.25 25.02 -50.92
N TYR A 246 66.96 26.00 -51.50
CA TYR A 246 66.93 27.40 -51.11
C TYR A 246 65.57 28.07 -51.33
N LEU A 247 64.92 27.90 -52.49
CA LEU A 247 63.59 28.46 -52.76
C LEU A 247 62.52 27.85 -51.85
N LEU A 248 62.52 26.53 -51.68
CA LEU A 248 61.57 25.87 -50.77
C LEU A 248 61.79 26.31 -49.32
N LYS A 249 63.05 26.40 -48.87
CA LYS A 249 63.40 26.93 -47.55
C LYS A 249 62.93 28.38 -47.38
N LYS A 250 63.05 29.21 -48.42
CA LYS A 250 62.63 30.63 -48.40
C LYS A 250 61.10 30.77 -48.37
N ILE A 251 60.37 29.94 -49.10
CA ILE A 251 58.89 29.90 -49.07
C ILE A 251 58.41 29.49 -47.68
N ILE A 252 58.99 28.46 -47.07
CA ILE A 252 58.59 28.01 -45.75
C ILE A 252 58.96 29.02 -44.66
N ALA A 253 60.15 29.63 -44.74
CA ALA A 253 60.54 30.73 -43.86
C ALA A 253 59.59 31.94 -44.00
N SER A 254 59.16 32.27 -45.23
CA SER A 254 58.17 33.32 -45.47
C SER A 254 56.80 32.98 -44.90
N ALA A 255 56.37 31.71 -44.96
CA ALA A 255 55.14 31.25 -44.33
C ALA A 255 55.23 31.32 -42.79
N GLY A 256 56.38 31.00 -42.22
CA GLY A 256 56.66 31.20 -40.79
C GLY A 256 56.58 32.67 -40.38
N SER A 257 57.26 33.56 -41.12
CA SER A 257 57.21 35.02 -40.89
C SER A 257 55.78 35.56 -40.93
N LEU A 258 54.99 35.12 -41.92
CA LEU A 258 53.58 35.52 -42.02
C LEU A 258 52.77 35.08 -40.79
N LEU A 259 52.99 33.87 -40.26
CA LEU A 259 52.34 33.42 -39.02
C LEU A 259 52.78 34.25 -37.81
N ASP A 260 54.03 34.72 -37.77
CA ASP A 260 54.53 35.59 -36.71
C ASP A 260 53.89 36.98 -36.79
N GLU A 261 53.75 37.53 -37.98
CA GLU A 261 53.06 38.80 -38.28
C GLU A 261 51.58 38.73 -37.87
N VAL A 262 50.88 37.66 -38.25
CA VAL A 262 49.49 37.39 -37.85
C VAL A 262 49.36 37.31 -36.32
N ARG A 263 50.32 36.71 -35.63
CA ARG A 263 50.31 36.61 -34.16
C ARG A 263 50.55 37.96 -33.50
N ALA A 264 51.47 38.77 -34.03
CA ALA A 264 51.87 40.05 -33.46
C ALA A 264 50.82 41.17 -33.67
N ASP A 265 50.04 41.12 -34.75
CA ASP A 265 49.01 42.11 -35.06
C ASP A 265 47.59 41.58 -34.77
N PRO A 266 46.90 42.10 -33.74
CA PRO A 266 45.50 41.75 -33.45
C PRO A 266 44.50 42.14 -34.55
N HIS A 267 44.85 43.09 -35.42
CA HIS A 267 44.00 43.58 -36.52
C HIS A 267 44.38 42.98 -37.88
N HIS A 268 45.24 41.96 -37.90
CA HIS A 268 45.69 41.34 -39.14
C HIS A 268 44.51 40.79 -39.96
N PRO A 269 44.45 40.98 -41.29
CA PRO A 269 43.33 40.51 -42.13
C PRO A 269 42.98 39.02 -41.96
N MET A 270 43.98 38.16 -41.76
CA MET A 270 43.76 36.73 -41.53
C MET A 270 43.00 36.43 -40.22
N ARG A 271 43.12 37.29 -39.20
CA ARG A 271 42.33 37.14 -37.96
C ARG A 271 40.87 37.46 -38.20
N ALA A 272 40.58 38.48 -39.01
CA ALA A 272 39.21 38.83 -39.40
C ALA A 272 38.57 37.75 -40.29
N GLU A 273 39.34 37.16 -41.20
CA GLU A 273 38.90 35.99 -41.98
C GLU A 273 38.60 34.78 -41.08
N PHE A 274 39.40 34.56 -40.04
CA PHE A 274 39.13 33.51 -39.06
C PHE A 274 37.86 33.78 -38.24
N ASP A 275 37.62 35.04 -37.82
CA ASP A 275 36.36 35.43 -37.18
C ASP A 275 35.16 35.09 -38.06
N LEU A 276 35.19 35.57 -39.31
CA LEU A 276 34.12 35.34 -40.28
C LEU A 276 33.90 33.84 -40.55
N PHE A 277 34.99 33.07 -40.65
CA PHE A 277 34.91 31.62 -40.81
C PHE A 277 34.19 30.96 -39.63
N VAL A 278 34.57 31.31 -38.39
CA VAL A 278 33.99 30.70 -37.19
C VAL A 278 32.52 31.11 -37.04
N GLU A 279 32.18 32.39 -37.20
CA GLU A 279 30.80 32.88 -37.16
C GLU A 279 29.92 32.19 -38.22
N THR A 280 30.42 32.13 -39.46
CA THR A 280 29.72 31.44 -40.55
C THR A 280 29.57 29.95 -40.27
N PHE A 281 30.58 29.31 -39.66
CA PHE A 281 30.51 27.90 -39.29
C PHE A 281 29.44 27.65 -38.22
N VAL A 282 29.39 28.48 -37.18
CA VAL A 282 28.38 28.43 -36.11
C VAL A 282 26.97 28.62 -36.70
N GLU A 283 26.79 29.60 -37.58
CA GLU A 283 25.50 29.86 -38.21
C GLU A 283 25.07 28.74 -39.15
N ARG A 284 26.01 28.16 -39.92
CA ARG A 284 25.74 26.96 -40.73
C ARG A 284 25.40 25.76 -39.87
N LEU A 285 26.01 25.60 -38.70
CA LEU A 285 25.67 24.54 -37.76
C LEU A 285 24.22 24.67 -37.27
N ARG A 286 23.76 25.90 -37.08
CA ARG A 286 22.39 26.24 -36.65
C ARG A 286 21.34 26.03 -37.75
N THR A 287 21.63 26.46 -38.99
CA THR A 287 20.62 26.56 -40.05
C THR A 287 20.73 25.51 -41.16
N SER A 288 21.93 24.96 -41.40
CA SER A 288 22.16 24.06 -42.53
C SER A 288 21.79 22.62 -42.22
N LYS A 289 20.87 22.07 -43.01
CA LYS A 289 20.51 20.64 -42.97
C LYS A 289 21.72 19.72 -43.22
N GLN A 290 22.71 20.15 -44.01
CA GLN A 290 23.89 19.34 -44.31
C GLN A 290 24.81 19.23 -43.08
N TYR A 291 25.08 20.34 -42.40
CA TYR A 291 25.90 20.35 -41.18
C TYR A 291 25.19 19.63 -40.04
N ALA A 292 23.87 19.81 -39.91
CA ALA A 292 23.06 19.05 -38.98
C ALA A 292 23.21 17.53 -39.21
N ARG A 293 23.08 17.05 -40.45
CA ARG A 293 23.29 15.62 -40.78
C ARG A 293 24.69 15.12 -40.44
N ARG A 294 25.74 15.94 -40.66
CA ARG A 294 27.12 15.59 -40.30
C ARG A 294 27.31 15.51 -38.79
N ALA A 295 26.79 16.48 -38.04
CA ALA A 295 26.82 16.47 -36.58
C ALA A 295 26.07 15.26 -36.01
N GLU A 296 24.87 14.97 -36.53
CA GLU A 296 24.09 13.78 -36.15
C GLU A 296 24.81 12.48 -36.48
N LYS A 297 25.50 12.40 -37.63
CA LYS A 297 26.34 11.25 -37.95
C LYS A 297 27.48 11.10 -36.94
N LEU A 298 28.20 12.18 -36.63
CA LEU A 298 29.28 12.16 -35.64
C LEU A 298 28.77 11.74 -34.25
N LYS A 299 27.59 12.22 -33.84
CA LYS A 299 26.92 11.79 -32.60
C LYS A 299 26.69 10.28 -32.61
N ARG A 300 26.08 9.74 -33.67
CA ARG A 300 25.80 8.30 -33.78
C ARG A 300 27.07 7.46 -33.80
N ASP A 301 28.06 7.87 -34.59
CA ASP A 301 29.36 7.18 -34.67
C ASP A 301 30.07 7.20 -33.32
N PHE A 302 29.91 8.27 -32.53
CA PHE A 302 30.40 8.32 -31.15
C PHE A 302 29.59 7.38 -30.27
N LEU A 303 28.26 7.49 -30.20
CA LEU A 303 27.38 6.65 -29.35
C LEU A 303 27.47 5.15 -29.66
N ALA A 304 27.82 4.77 -30.89
CA ALA A 304 28.00 3.37 -31.29
C ALA A 304 29.31 2.75 -30.80
N ARG A 305 30.20 3.54 -30.19
CA ARG A 305 31.50 3.06 -29.69
C ARG A 305 31.32 2.14 -28.48
N PRO A 306 31.93 0.94 -28.47
CA PRO A 306 31.83 0.02 -27.34
C PRO A 306 32.39 0.63 -26.04
N GLU A 307 33.33 1.57 -26.12
CA GLU A 307 33.91 2.27 -24.98
C GLU A 307 32.87 3.08 -24.18
N LEU A 308 31.85 3.65 -24.83
CA LEU A 308 30.78 4.37 -24.13
C LEU A 308 29.84 3.44 -23.38
N SER A 309 29.56 2.27 -23.95
CA SER A 309 28.76 1.25 -23.28
C SER A 309 29.50 0.69 -22.05
N ALA A 310 30.82 0.51 -22.16
CA ALA A 310 31.67 0.16 -21.04
C ALA A 310 31.65 1.24 -19.94
N LEU A 311 31.82 2.52 -20.31
CA LEU A 311 31.76 3.64 -19.37
C LEU A 311 30.40 3.74 -18.66
N ALA A 312 29.29 3.57 -19.38
CA ALA A 312 27.95 3.55 -18.77
C ALA A 312 27.81 2.39 -17.78
N GLY A 313 28.44 1.25 -18.08
CA GLY A 313 28.57 0.12 -17.18
C GLY A 313 29.34 0.44 -15.90
N ASP A 314 30.50 1.07 -16.01
CA ASP A 314 31.33 1.46 -14.87
C ASP A 314 30.63 2.52 -14.01
N MET A 315 29.89 3.43 -14.63
CA MET A 315 29.05 4.40 -13.93
C MET A 315 27.91 3.73 -13.16
N TRP A 316 27.28 2.71 -13.75
CA TRP A 316 26.26 1.91 -13.07
C TRP A 316 26.86 1.18 -11.87
N ASP A 317 28.01 0.53 -12.03
CA ASP A 317 28.68 -0.20 -10.95
C ASP A 317 29.13 0.75 -9.82
N SER A 318 29.59 1.96 -10.17
CA SER A 318 29.93 3.01 -9.22
C SER A 318 28.72 3.52 -8.43
N LEU A 319 27.60 3.80 -9.11
CA LEU A 319 26.35 4.20 -8.47
C LEU A 319 25.83 3.10 -7.54
N ARG A 320 25.93 1.83 -7.97
CA ARG A 320 25.56 0.66 -7.17
C ARG A 320 26.34 0.63 -5.86
N LEU A 321 27.67 0.70 -5.97
CA LEU A 321 28.56 0.69 -4.81
C LEU A 321 28.29 1.85 -3.86
N PHE A 322 28.03 3.05 -4.38
CA PHE A 322 27.65 4.20 -3.58
C PHE A 322 26.37 3.95 -2.78
N ILE A 323 25.31 3.48 -3.45
CA ILE A 323 24.02 3.19 -2.80
C ILE A 323 24.16 2.08 -1.73
N GLU A 324 24.90 1.02 -2.02
CA GLU A 324 25.14 -0.07 -1.08
C GLU A 324 25.92 0.37 0.16
N GLN A 325 26.93 1.22 -0.03
CA GLN A 325 27.74 1.75 1.08
C GLN A 325 26.93 2.71 1.94
N ASP A 326 26.21 3.65 1.33
CA ASP A 326 25.38 4.61 2.06
C ASP A 326 24.26 3.91 2.83
N ALA A 327 23.57 2.94 2.22
CA ALA A 327 22.49 2.21 2.88
C ALA A 327 22.96 1.43 4.13
N LYS A 328 24.22 0.99 4.17
CA LYS A 328 24.83 0.30 5.32
C LYS A 328 25.45 1.26 6.35
N ALA A 329 25.75 2.50 5.96
CA ALA A 329 26.37 3.47 6.84
C ALA A 329 25.42 3.86 7.98
N PRO A 330 25.91 4.08 9.22
CA PRO A 330 25.08 4.49 10.35
C PRO A 330 24.37 5.84 10.10
N ASN A 331 25.05 6.78 9.45
CA ASN A 331 24.53 8.08 9.00
C ASN A 331 24.42 8.05 7.47
N SER A 332 23.25 7.67 6.95
CA SER A 332 23.01 7.47 5.51
C SER A 332 22.32 8.69 4.93
N MET A 333 22.94 9.31 3.93
CA MET A 333 22.38 10.49 3.27
C MET A 333 21.11 10.13 2.51
N ILE A 334 21.05 8.93 1.91
CA ILE A 334 19.85 8.45 1.22
C ILE A 334 18.70 8.30 2.21
N ARG A 335 18.96 7.77 3.41
CA ARG A 335 17.91 7.64 4.43
C ARG A 335 17.43 9.01 4.93
N ASP A 336 18.31 9.95 5.18
CA ASP A 336 17.91 11.29 5.62
C ASP A 336 17.13 12.04 4.53
N HIS A 337 17.54 11.91 3.27
CA HIS A 337 16.84 12.49 2.14
C HIS A 337 15.46 11.85 1.91
N LEU A 338 15.37 10.51 1.97
CA LEU A 338 14.09 9.80 1.88
C LEU A 338 13.14 10.20 3.02
N ALA A 339 13.64 10.34 4.24
CA ALA A 339 12.83 10.78 5.37
C ALA A 339 12.26 12.20 5.13
N THR A 340 13.11 13.11 4.63
CA THR A 340 12.69 14.47 4.26
C THR A 340 11.65 14.46 3.14
N MET A 341 11.88 13.68 2.08
CA MET A 341 10.91 13.53 0.98
C MET A 341 9.58 12.95 1.46
N PHE A 342 9.57 11.97 2.36
CA PHE A 342 8.33 11.43 2.91
C PHE A 342 7.53 12.48 3.68
N VAL A 343 8.21 13.31 4.47
CA VAL A 343 7.55 14.44 5.17
C VAL A 343 6.96 15.43 4.17
N GLU A 344 7.71 15.79 3.13
CA GLU A 344 7.22 16.70 2.08
C GLU A 344 6.03 16.12 1.33
N VAL A 345 6.09 14.83 0.96
CA VAL A 345 4.97 14.11 0.33
C VAL A 345 3.75 14.12 1.26
N GLY A 346 3.93 13.85 2.56
CA GLY A 346 2.83 13.90 3.53
C GLY A 346 2.17 15.28 3.61
N ARG A 347 2.95 16.35 3.61
CA ARG A 347 2.45 17.74 3.60
C ARG A 347 1.73 18.08 2.30
N HIS A 348 2.34 17.79 1.16
CA HIS A 348 1.71 18.03 -0.15
C HIS A 348 0.42 17.24 -0.32
N LEU A 349 0.38 16.00 0.18
CA LEU A 349 -0.82 15.18 0.17
C LEU A 349 -1.92 15.76 1.06
N ALA A 350 -1.58 16.37 2.20
CA ALA A 350 -2.57 17.03 3.06
C ALA A 350 -3.23 18.24 2.36
N ASP A 351 -2.45 19.00 1.59
CA ASP A 351 -2.86 20.23 0.93
C ASP A 351 -3.63 20.01 -0.39
N ASP A 352 -3.41 18.89 -1.07
CA ASP A 352 -4.06 18.58 -2.36
C ASP A 352 -5.36 17.80 -2.17
N ALA A 353 -6.49 18.52 -2.23
CA ALA A 353 -7.82 17.92 -2.09
C ALA A 353 -8.17 16.91 -3.19
N GLN A 354 -7.65 17.07 -4.41
CA GLN A 354 -7.95 16.17 -5.53
C GLN A 354 -7.23 14.84 -5.34
N ILE A 355 -5.92 14.87 -5.05
CA ILE A 355 -5.13 13.66 -4.79
C ILE A 355 -5.73 12.89 -3.59
N ARG A 356 -6.16 13.60 -2.55
CA ARG A 356 -6.82 12.97 -1.39
C ARG A 356 -8.10 12.25 -1.75
N ALA A 357 -8.97 12.88 -2.56
CA ALA A 357 -10.21 12.27 -3.02
C ALA A 357 -9.94 11.00 -3.86
N ASP A 358 -9.01 11.08 -4.81
CA ASP A 358 -8.63 9.96 -5.66
C ASP A 358 -8.03 8.80 -4.83
N MET A 359 -7.18 9.12 -3.84
CA MET A 359 -6.55 8.12 -2.98
C MET A 359 -7.58 7.45 -2.05
N ASN A 360 -8.50 8.21 -1.45
CA ASN A 360 -9.59 7.67 -0.64
C ASN A 360 -10.46 6.72 -1.47
N GLN A 361 -10.83 7.11 -2.68
CA GLN A 361 -11.61 6.25 -3.57
C GLN A 361 -10.83 4.97 -3.94
N GLY A 362 -9.53 5.10 -4.20
CA GLY A 362 -8.64 3.96 -4.42
C GLY A 362 -8.61 2.99 -3.24
N PHE A 363 -8.49 3.50 -2.01
CA PHE A 363 -8.52 2.69 -0.79
C PHE A 363 -9.86 1.98 -0.60
N ILE A 364 -10.99 2.68 -0.80
CA ILE A 364 -12.33 2.08 -0.70
C ILE A 364 -12.47 0.91 -1.67
N VAL A 365 -12.06 1.10 -2.93
CA VAL A 365 -12.10 0.04 -3.95
C VAL A 365 -11.21 -1.13 -3.58
N ALA A 366 -9.95 -0.88 -3.21
CA ALA A 366 -8.99 -1.93 -2.88
C ALA A 366 -9.42 -2.74 -1.65
N LEU A 367 -9.83 -2.06 -0.58
CA LEU A 367 -10.24 -2.69 0.67
C LEU A 367 -11.58 -3.42 0.54
N ALA A 368 -12.57 -2.84 -0.17
CA ALA A 368 -13.83 -3.53 -0.43
C ALA A 368 -13.61 -4.83 -1.22
N SER A 369 -12.80 -4.78 -2.28
CA SER A 369 -12.42 -5.98 -3.06
C SER A 369 -11.68 -7.00 -2.21
N PHE A 370 -10.79 -6.55 -1.31
CA PHE A 370 -10.09 -7.44 -0.39
C PHE A 370 -11.08 -8.12 0.57
N VAL A 371 -11.98 -7.38 1.22
CA VAL A 371 -13.02 -7.93 2.11
C VAL A 371 -13.91 -8.92 1.35
N GLU A 372 -14.34 -8.58 0.14
CA GLU A 372 -15.14 -9.46 -0.69
C GLU A 372 -14.43 -10.78 -1.00
N SER A 373 -13.12 -10.74 -1.28
CA SER A 373 -12.32 -11.94 -1.52
C SER A 373 -12.17 -12.84 -0.28
N GLN A 374 -12.24 -12.26 0.92
CA GLN A 374 -12.00 -12.96 2.19
C GLN A 374 -13.27 -13.27 2.99
N LYS A 375 -14.45 -12.81 2.57
CA LYS A 375 -15.70 -12.92 3.33
C LYS A 375 -16.07 -14.35 3.73
N SER A 376 -15.81 -15.31 2.85
CA SER A 376 -16.04 -16.74 3.11
C SER A 376 -15.08 -17.30 4.18
N GLY A 377 -13.85 -16.81 4.23
CA GLY A 377 -12.87 -17.15 5.26
C GLY A 377 -13.31 -16.67 6.65
N VAL A 378 -13.82 -15.44 6.73
CA VAL A 378 -14.37 -14.87 7.99
C VAL A 378 -15.62 -15.63 8.44
N SER A 379 -16.54 -15.91 7.52
CA SER A 379 -17.74 -16.73 7.74
C SER A 379 -17.40 -18.09 8.35
N LYS A 380 -16.44 -18.80 7.75
CA LYS A 380 -15.95 -20.09 8.24
C LYS A 380 -15.27 -19.98 9.60
N PHE A 381 -14.43 -18.97 9.80
CA PHE A 381 -13.76 -18.73 11.08
C PHE A 381 -14.77 -18.54 12.22
N ILE A 382 -15.82 -17.73 12.02
CA ILE A 382 -16.87 -17.50 13.01
C ILE A 382 -17.62 -18.80 13.30
N ALA A 383 -18.02 -19.54 12.26
CA ALA A 383 -18.69 -20.83 12.43
C ALA A 383 -17.82 -21.82 13.23
N ASP A 384 -16.53 -21.94 12.87
CA ASP A 384 -15.59 -22.84 13.55
C ASP A 384 -15.36 -22.42 15.02
N GLN A 385 -15.33 -21.13 15.34
CA GLN A 385 -15.23 -20.66 16.72
C GLN A 385 -16.46 -21.05 17.55
N VAL A 386 -17.67 -20.84 17.02
CA VAL A 386 -18.90 -21.23 17.73
C VAL A 386 -18.98 -22.74 17.92
N LYS A 387 -18.52 -23.54 16.96
CA LYS A 387 -18.46 -25.01 17.06
C LYS A 387 -17.45 -25.50 18.10
N ARG A 388 -16.40 -24.72 18.39
CA ARG A 388 -15.36 -25.06 19.39
C ARG A 388 -15.79 -24.76 20.82
N TRP A 389 -16.84 -23.97 21.03
CA TRP A 389 -17.33 -23.71 22.38
C TRP A 389 -17.90 -24.96 23.02
N ASP A 390 -17.57 -25.17 24.29
CA ASP A 390 -18.17 -26.21 25.09
C ASP A 390 -19.68 -25.99 25.20
N LEU A 391 -20.46 -27.06 25.03
CA LEU A 391 -21.91 -27.06 25.12
C LEU A 391 -22.39 -26.48 26.45
N ALA A 392 -21.68 -26.76 27.55
CA ALA A 392 -22.03 -26.22 28.87
C ALA A 392 -21.85 -24.71 28.93
N GLN A 393 -20.78 -24.19 28.32
CA GLN A 393 -20.51 -22.76 28.26
C GLN A 393 -21.53 -22.02 27.39
N LEU A 394 -21.81 -22.54 26.19
CA LEU A 394 -22.83 -21.99 25.27
C LEU A 394 -24.21 -21.94 25.93
N THR A 395 -24.61 -23.05 26.54
CA THR A 395 -25.91 -23.16 27.23
C THR A 395 -26.00 -22.14 28.35
N ARG A 396 -24.97 -22.02 29.18
CA ARG A 396 -24.94 -21.04 30.27
C ARG A 396 -25.04 -19.60 29.75
N LEU A 397 -24.33 -19.28 28.68
CA LEU A 397 -24.32 -17.93 28.10
C LEU A 397 -25.71 -17.54 27.57
N ILE A 398 -26.35 -18.42 26.81
CA ILE A 398 -27.70 -18.17 26.29
C ILE A 398 -28.72 -18.12 27.43
N GLU A 399 -28.65 -19.06 28.38
CA GLU A 399 -29.55 -19.11 29.53
C GLU A 399 -29.43 -17.87 30.43
N MET A 400 -28.22 -17.31 30.59
CA MET A 400 -28.02 -16.05 31.32
C MET A 400 -28.69 -14.85 30.66
N ASN A 401 -28.69 -14.78 29.32
CA ASN A 401 -29.20 -13.63 28.59
C ASN A 401 -30.72 -13.71 28.34
N ILE A 402 -31.29 -14.91 28.16
CA ILE A 402 -32.70 -15.10 27.76
C ILE A 402 -33.52 -15.81 28.85
N GLY A 403 -32.87 -16.42 29.84
CA GLY A 403 -33.53 -17.28 30.81
C GLY A 403 -34.56 -16.59 31.70
N LYS A 404 -34.40 -15.29 31.97
CA LYS A 404 -35.40 -14.50 32.72
C LYS A 404 -36.71 -14.41 31.94
N ASP A 405 -36.64 -14.07 30.65
CA ASP A 405 -37.81 -13.93 29.78
C ASP A 405 -38.50 -15.27 29.58
N LEU A 406 -37.74 -16.37 29.52
CA LEU A 406 -38.30 -17.73 29.48
C LEU A 406 -39.07 -18.10 30.75
N GLN A 407 -38.68 -17.60 31.93
CA GLN A 407 -39.49 -17.83 33.15
C GLN A 407 -40.82 -17.06 33.10
N TYR A 408 -40.89 -15.89 32.45
CA TYR A 408 -42.16 -15.17 32.27
C TYR A 408 -43.15 -15.93 31.41
N ILE A 409 -42.68 -16.66 30.38
CA ILE A 409 -43.54 -17.56 29.60
C ILE A 409 -44.21 -18.58 30.55
N ARG A 410 -43.45 -19.18 31.46
CA ARG A 410 -43.98 -20.14 32.44
C ARG A 410 -45.02 -19.54 33.39
N PHE A 411 -44.83 -18.31 33.86
CA PHE A 411 -45.86 -17.61 34.65
C PHE A 411 -47.14 -17.40 33.84
N ASN A 412 -46.99 -16.96 32.59
CA ASN A 412 -48.11 -16.75 31.69
C ASN A 412 -48.83 -18.07 31.40
N GLY A 413 -48.10 -19.18 31.20
CA GLY A 413 -48.69 -20.51 31.01
C GLY A 413 -49.50 -21.00 32.20
N MET A 414 -49.07 -20.72 33.43
CA MET A 414 -49.86 -21.02 34.64
C MET A 414 -51.16 -20.19 34.67
N ILE A 415 -51.10 -18.90 34.37
CA ILE A 415 -52.28 -18.01 34.38
C ILE A 415 -53.28 -18.43 33.28
N ILE A 416 -52.79 -18.57 32.04
CA ILE A 416 -53.61 -18.95 30.89
C ILE A 416 -54.18 -20.36 31.08
N GLY A 417 -53.36 -21.30 31.54
CA GLY A 417 -53.79 -22.66 31.87
C GLY A 417 -54.91 -22.65 32.90
N GLY A 418 -54.76 -21.90 33.99
CA GLY A 418 -55.81 -21.79 35.01
C GLY A 418 -57.11 -21.20 34.50
N LEU A 419 -57.04 -20.11 33.70
CA LEU A 419 -58.23 -19.52 33.09
C LEU A 419 -58.94 -20.52 32.15
N ALA A 420 -58.18 -21.27 31.35
CA ALA A 420 -58.72 -22.31 30.50
C ALA A 420 -59.39 -23.43 31.32
N GLY A 421 -58.78 -23.86 32.43
CA GLY A 421 -59.37 -24.82 33.35
C GLY A 421 -60.69 -24.34 33.95
N LEU A 422 -60.78 -23.06 34.33
CA LEU A 422 -62.01 -22.45 34.84
C LEU A 422 -63.12 -22.47 33.78
N VAL A 423 -62.80 -22.10 32.54
CA VAL A 423 -63.75 -22.12 31.41
C VAL A 423 -64.24 -23.54 31.14
N LEU A 424 -63.33 -24.51 31.08
CA LEU A 424 -63.66 -25.92 30.83
C LEU A 424 -64.55 -26.49 31.94
N TYR A 425 -64.21 -26.24 33.20
CA TYR A 425 -65.01 -26.70 34.35
C TYR A 425 -66.39 -26.04 34.40
N THR A 426 -66.48 -24.76 34.05
CA THR A 426 -67.76 -24.05 33.95
C THR A 426 -68.63 -24.66 32.85
N ALA A 427 -68.04 -24.94 31.69
CA ALA A 427 -68.73 -25.61 30.60
C ALA A 427 -69.18 -27.02 31.01
N GLU A 428 -68.30 -27.81 31.62
CA GLU A 428 -68.61 -29.17 32.11
C GLU A 428 -69.81 -29.15 33.08
N ARG A 429 -69.84 -28.23 34.05
CA ARG A 429 -70.98 -28.09 34.96
C ARG A 429 -72.26 -27.68 34.26
N LEU A 430 -72.20 -26.78 33.28
CA LEU A 430 -73.36 -26.36 32.51
C LEU A 430 -73.93 -27.50 31.66
N PHE A 431 -73.07 -28.38 31.13
CA PHE A 431 -73.48 -29.52 30.31
C PHE A 431 -73.91 -30.76 31.13
N LEU A 432 -73.37 -30.98 32.33
CA LEU A 432 -73.69 -32.15 33.18
C LEU A 432 -74.82 -31.91 34.19
N VAL A 433 -75.14 -30.65 34.52
CA VAL A 433 -76.22 -30.28 35.45
C VAL A 433 -77.45 -29.72 34.70
N GLY A 434 -77.38 -29.64 33.37
CA GLY A 434 -78.47 -29.22 32.48
C GLY A 434 -79.42 -30.34 32.08
#